data_AF-A0A9D4P719-F1
#
_entry.id   AF-A0A9D4P719-F1
#
_cell.length_a   1.000
_cell.length_b   1.000
_cell.length_c   1.000
_cell.angle_alpha   90.00
_cell.angle_beta   90.00
_cell.angle_gamma   90.00
#
_symmetry.space_group_name_H-M   'P 1'
#
loop_
_entity.id
_entity.type
_entity.pdbx_description
1 polymer ?
#
loop_
_entity_poly.entity_id
_entity_poly.type
_entity_poly.pdbx_seq_one_letter_code
_entity_poly.pdbx_strand_id
1 'polypeptide(L)'
;MAKKVPEHLRQKPSLLPAIEIPLPGQSYNPSEEDYQTLIISEAEKELAKLKEEKMWADKVEKFHLTRNEAQENEKAYLNEMLQGLFDDDQNVDDEKHTEIADDQDLTMAIVNAKTIKRKTKQQKRRELREKEIKKRKEQDKLTRIKENGVYRIKAIEKELNEREQRIVERAKLRQAKHIESLYKPKRLSRHHFEETPIELNLPSEISGSLRSLKTEGNFLKDRYKSLQKRNLIETRILQNHKRKYKRRTEIKRRHKEKK
;
A
#
# COMPACT_ATOMS: atom_id res chain seq x y z
N MET A 1 -45.45 15.39 -0.83
CA MET A 1 -44.15 15.86 -0.30
C MET A 1 -43.03 15.20 -1.09
N ALA A 2 -42.11 15.96 -1.68
CA ALA A 2 -40.97 15.39 -2.41
C ALA A 2 -40.05 14.65 -1.42
N LYS A 3 -39.69 13.41 -1.74
CA LYS A 3 -38.75 12.61 -0.94
C LYS A 3 -37.39 13.32 -0.90
N LYS A 4 -36.88 13.60 0.30
CA LYS A 4 -35.55 14.22 0.48
C LYS A 4 -34.47 13.19 0.15
N VAL A 5 -33.75 13.41 -0.96
CA VAL A 5 -32.66 12.52 -1.42
C VAL A 5 -31.34 12.94 -0.74
N PRO A 6 -30.53 11.98 -0.25
CA PRO A 6 -29.21 12.28 0.32
C PRO A 6 -28.27 12.97 -0.67
N GLU A 7 -27.42 13.89 -0.18
CA GLU A 7 -26.51 14.69 -1.01
C GLU A 7 -25.44 13.85 -1.71
N HIS A 8 -24.89 12.84 -1.01
CA HIS A 8 -23.88 11.94 -1.56
C HIS A 8 -24.33 11.18 -2.81
N LEU A 9 -25.63 10.94 -2.99
CA LEU A 9 -26.13 10.26 -4.19
C LEU A 9 -25.97 11.11 -5.46
N ARG A 10 -25.88 12.44 -5.33
CA ARG A 10 -25.70 13.38 -6.45
C ARG A 10 -24.23 13.61 -6.78
N GLN A 11 -23.30 13.18 -5.92
CA GLN A 11 -21.87 13.37 -6.12
C GLN A 11 -21.36 12.39 -7.18
N LYS A 12 -20.74 12.93 -8.23
CA LYS A 12 -20.11 12.11 -9.28
C LYS A 12 -18.80 11.50 -8.76
N PRO A 13 -18.49 10.23 -9.08
CA PRO A 13 -17.28 9.58 -8.59
C PRO A 13 -15.99 10.11 -9.24
N SER A 14 -16.08 10.70 -10.43
CA SER A 14 -14.98 11.31 -11.19
C SER A 14 -15.42 12.61 -11.84
N LEU A 15 -14.45 13.50 -12.12
CA LEU A 15 -14.66 14.74 -12.88
C LEU A 15 -14.36 14.59 -14.39
N LEU A 16 -13.92 13.40 -14.82
CA LEU A 16 -13.66 13.09 -16.23
C LEU A 16 -14.92 13.20 -17.10
N PRO A 17 -14.78 13.63 -18.37
CA PRO A 17 -15.89 13.67 -19.31
C PRO A 17 -16.39 12.25 -19.61
N ALA A 18 -17.66 12.15 -20.02
CA ALA A 18 -18.26 10.86 -20.34
C ALA A 18 -17.66 10.20 -21.59
N ILE A 19 -17.17 11.03 -22.51
CA ILE A 19 -16.58 10.65 -23.79
C ILE A 19 -15.27 11.41 -23.92
N GLU A 20 -14.20 10.70 -24.24
CA GLU A 20 -12.90 11.30 -24.54
C GLU A 20 -12.92 11.79 -25.99
N ILE A 21 -12.33 12.96 -26.21
CA ILE A 21 -12.24 13.55 -27.54
C ILE A 21 -11.01 12.91 -28.22
N PRO A 22 -11.14 12.36 -29.44
CA PRO A 22 -10.01 11.77 -30.15
C PRO A 22 -8.96 12.83 -30.47
N LEU A 23 -7.71 12.39 -30.59
CA LEU A 23 -6.60 13.26 -30.98
C LEU A 23 -6.69 13.63 -32.47
N PRO A 24 -6.24 14.83 -32.89
CA PRO A 24 -6.34 15.26 -34.29
C PRO A 24 -5.61 14.33 -35.27
N GLY A 25 -4.49 13.74 -34.83
CA GLY A 25 -3.73 12.75 -35.60
C GLY A 25 -4.46 11.43 -35.87
N GLN A 26 -5.57 11.14 -35.15
CA GLN A 26 -6.42 9.96 -35.41
C GLN A 26 -7.47 10.20 -36.49
N SER A 27 -7.57 11.43 -36.99
CA SER A 27 -8.50 11.72 -38.08
C SER A 27 -8.14 10.92 -39.33
N TYR A 28 -9.12 10.74 -40.20
CA TYR A 28 -8.94 10.02 -41.47
C TYR A 28 -7.85 10.66 -42.36
N ASN A 29 -7.79 11.99 -42.35
CA ASN A 29 -6.87 12.80 -43.14
C ASN A 29 -6.22 13.84 -42.22
N PRO A 30 -5.24 13.42 -41.38
CA PRO A 30 -4.62 14.29 -40.39
C PRO A 30 -3.62 15.26 -41.04
N SER A 31 -3.33 16.37 -40.36
CA SER A 31 -2.15 17.17 -40.67
C SER A 31 -0.89 16.34 -40.44
N GLU A 32 0.15 16.54 -41.26
CA GLU A 32 1.41 15.81 -41.14
C GLU A 32 2.04 15.98 -39.74
N GLU A 33 1.98 17.19 -39.18
CA GLU A 33 2.48 17.50 -37.84
C GLU A 33 1.71 16.76 -36.74
N ASP A 34 0.38 16.81 -36.78
CA ASP A 34 -0.49 16.14 -35.80
C ASP A 34 -0.36 14.62 -35.86
N TYR A 35 -0.14 14.07 -37.07
CA TYR A 35 0.08 12.65 -37.26
C TYR A 35 1.45 12.21 -36.73
N GLN A 36 2.52 12.93 -37.08
CA GLN A 36 3.86 12.63 -36.59
C GLN A 36 3.93 12.69 -35.06
N THR A 37 3.35 13.73 -34.46
CA THR A 37 3.30 13.86 -32.99
C THR A 37 2.56 12.71 -32.34
N LEU A 38 1.43 12.27 -32.90
CA LEU A 38 0.69 11.10 -32.42
C LEU A 38 1.54 9.83 -32.52
N ILE A 39 2.13 9.55 -33.69
CA ILE A 39 2.95 8.35 -33.92
C ILE A 39 4.15 8.32 -32.99
N ILE A 40 4.87 9.43 -32.84
CA ILE A 40 6.02 9.52 -31.93
C ILE A 40 5.58 9.25 -30.49
N SER A 41 4.48 9.87 -30.04
CA SER A 41 3.99 9.69 -28.67
C SER A 41 3.59 8.24 -28.36
N GLU A 42 2.99 7.54 -29.31
CA GLU A 42 2.59 6.14 -29.11
C GLU A 42 3.79 5.20 -29.26
N ALA A 43 4.71 5.48 -30.18
CA ALA A 43 5.96 4.74 -30.33
C ALA A 43 6.81 4.81 -29.05
N GLU A 44 6.86 5.96 -28.37
CA GLU A 44 7.54 6.09 -27.08
C GLU A 44 6.91 5.20 -26.00
N LYS A 45 5.57 5.12 -25.93
CA LYS A 45 4.88 4.23 -24.98
C LYS A 45 5.15 2.76 -25.27
N GLU A 46 5.12 2.35 -26.54
CA GLU A 46 5.42 0.98 -26.94
C GLU A 46 6.89 0.62 -26.68
N LEU A 47 7.83 1.54 -26.94
CA LEU A 47 9.24 1.36 -26.59
C LEU A 47 9.45 1.22 -25.08
N ALA A 48 8.69 1.95 -24.27
CA ALA A 48 8.73 1.80 -22.81
C ALA A 48 8.28 0.39 -22.38
N LYS A 49 7.16 -0.11 -22.92
CA LYS A 49 6.69 -1.49 -22.66
C LYS A 49 7.72 -2.53 -23.08
N LEU A 50 8.28 -2.42 -24.29
CA LEU A 50 9.31 -3.33 -24.77
C LEU A 50 10.58 -3.32 -23.89
N LYS A 51 10.98 -2.14 -23.37
CA LYS A 51 12.09 -2.03 -22.43
C LYS A 51 11.76 -2.71 -21.11
N GLU A 52 10.57 -2.52 -20.57
CA GLU A 52 10.12 -3.21 -19.35
C GLU A 52 10.11 -4.72 -19.54
N GLU A 53 9.56 -5.22 -20.65
CA GLU A 53 9.54 -6.64 -21.00
C GLU A 53 10.95 -7.23 -21.08
N LYS A 54 11.87 -6.55 -21.79
CA LYS A 54 13.29 -6.96 -21.86
C LYS A 54 13.94 -6.96 -20.47
N MET A 55 13.74 -5.91 -19.68
CA MET A 55 14.27 -5.83 -18.33
C MET A 55 13.76 -6.96 -17.43
N TRP A 56 12.51 -7.38 -17.59
CA TRP A 56 11.96 -8.53 -16.88
C TRP A 56 12.50 -9.85 -17.41
N ALA A 57 12.64 -10.00 -18.74
CA ALA A 57 13.25 -11.18 -19.35
C ALA A 57 14.70 -11.37 -18.88
N ASP A 58 15.52 -10.31 -18.89
CA ASP A 58 16.90 -10.34 -18.43
C ASP A 58 17.00 -10.69 -16.94
N LYS A 59 16.07 -10.20 -16.10
CA LYS A 59 16.01 -10.58 -14.68
C LYS A 59 15.69 -12.06 -14.54
N VAL A 60 14.66 -12.53 -15.24
CA VAL A 60 14.23 -13.93 -15.23
C VAL A 60 15.36 -14.84 -15.67
N GLU A 61 16.08 -14.50 -16.74
CA GLU A 61 17.27 -15.22 -17.21
C GLU A 61 18.37 -15.25 -16.16
N LYS A 62 18.67 -14.12 -15.49
CA LYS A 62 19.66 -14.09 -14.39
C LYS A 62 19.28 -14.97 -13.19
N PHE A 63 17.98 -15.12 -12.89
CA PHE A 63 17.51 -15.93 -11.77
C PHE A 63 17.33 -17.41 -12.12
N HIS A 64 17.23 -17.75 -13.41
CA HIS A 64 17.20 -19.13 -13.86
C HIS A 64 18.60 -19.57 -14.28
N LEU A 65 19.28 -20.31 -13.39
CA LEU A 65 20.53 -20.97 -13.77
C LEU A 65 20.28 -21.87 -14.97
N THR A 66 21.15 -21.78 -15.97
CA THR A 66 21.15 -22.77 -17.03
C THR A 66 21.46 -24.15 -16.44
N ARG A 67 21.05 -25.22 -17.11
CA ARG A 67 21.26 -26.59 -16.63
C ARG A 67 22.74 -26.89 -16.31
N ASN A 68 23.66 -26.26 -17.04
CA ASN A 68 25.10 -26.44 -16.87
C ASN A 68 25.60 -25.68 -15.63
N GLU A 69 25.19 -24.42 -15.44
CA GLU A 69 25.54 -23.63 -14.25
C GLU A 69 24.97 -24.23 -12.96
N ALA A 70 23.77 -24.83 -13.03
CA ALA A 70 23.20 -25.56 -11.90
C ALA A 70 24.06 -26.77 -11.49
N GLN A 71 24.56 -27.55 -12.46
CA GLN A 71 25.46 -28.68 -12.19
C GLN A 71 26.82 -28.24 -11.63
N GLU A 72 27.34 -27.10 -12.05
CA GLU A 72 28.58 -26.54 -11.50
C GLU A 72 28.39 -26.06 -10.05
N ASN A 73 27.27 -25.42 -9.74
CA ASN A 73 26.92 -25.03 -8.37
C ASN A 73 26.68 -26.24 -7.46
N GLU A 74 26.06 -27.31 -7.96
CA GLU A 74 25.92 -28.57 -7.20
C GLU A 74 27.29 -29.18 -6.89
N LYS A 75 28.24 -29.16 -7.83
CA LYS A 75 29.61 -29.62 -7.60
C LYS A 75 30.35 -28.74 -6.59
N ALA A 76 30.23 -27.42 -6.69
CA ALA A 76 30.82 -26.49 -5.72
C ALA A 76 30.25 -26.70 -4.30
N TYR A 77 28.93 -26.86 -4.19
CA TYR A 77 28.26 -27.17 -2.91
C TYR A 77 28.71 -28.51 -2.33
N LEU A 78 28.84 -29.55 -3.17
CA LEU A 78 29.37 -30.85 -2.74
C LEU A 78 30.82 -30.74 -2.27
N ASN A 79 31.65 -29.95 -2.94
CA ASN A 79 33.04 -29.73 -2.54
C ASN A 79 33.13 -28.98 -1.20
N GLU A 80 32.28 -27.97 -0.96
CA GLU A 80 32.19 -27.28 0.32
C GLU A 80 31.75 -28.22 1.45
N MET A 81 30.76 -29.08 1.20
CA MET A 81 30.30 -30.10 2.16
C MET A 81 31.35 -31.18 2.46
N LEU A 82 32.25 -31.45 1.50
CA LEU A 82 33.38 -32.35 1.68
C LEU A 82 34.54 -31.70 2.43
N GLN A 83 34.61 -30.37 2.49
CA GLN A 83 35.66 -29.63 3.17
C GLN A 83 35.43 -29.71 4.70
N GLY A 84 36.32 -30.44 5.38
CA GLY A 84 36.22 -30.73 6.83
C GLY A 84 35.82 -32.15 7.19
N LEU A 85 35.47 -33.01 6.21
CA LEU A 85 35.37 -34.46 6.45
C LEU A 85 36.75 -35.14 6.44
N PHE A 86 37.74 -34.47 5.84
CA PHE A 86 39.15 -34.78 5.99
C PHE A 86 39.71 -33.86 7.08
N ASP A 87 39.65 -34.33 8.33
CA ASP A 87 40.31 -33.72 9.49
C ASP A 87 41.82 -33.79 9.31
N ASP A 88 42.48 -32.64 9.16
CA ASP A 88 43.81 -32.46 9.74
C ASP A 88 43.56 -32.08 11.20
N ASP A 89 43.82 -33.05 12.08
CA ASP A 89 43.81 -32.95 13.54
C ASP A 89 44.35 -31.59 14.03
N GLN A 90 43.68 -30.97 15.01
CA GLN A 90 44.26 -30.59 16.32
C GLN A 90 43.37 -29.61 17.10
N ASN A 91 42.84 -30.12 18.22
CA ASN A 91 42.78 -29.53 19.56
C ASN A 91 42.12 -28.15 19.78
N VAL A 92 41.22 -28.07 20.77
CA VAL A 92 41.52 -27.61 22.15
C VAL A 92 40.18 -27.40 22.87
N ASP A 93 39.88 -28.29 23.81
CA ASP A 93 39.01 -28.06 24.97
C ASP A 93 39.61 -26.94 25.84
N ASP A 94 38.78 -26.11 26.46
CA ASP A 94 38.67 -26.08 27.94
C ASP A 94 37.84 -24.91 28.47
N GLU A 95 36.94 -25.31 29.35
CA GLU A 95 36.05 -24.56 30.24
C GLU A 95 36.82 -23.66 31.23
N LYS A 96 36.27 -22.50 31.63
CA LYS A 96 36.45 -21.93 32.99
C LYS A 96 35.25 -21.09 33.49
N HIS A 97 34.61 -21.63 34.52
CA HIS A 97 34.07 -21.03 35.75
C HIS A 97 33.76 -19.52 35.85
N THR A 98 32.58 -19.20 36.41
CA THR A 98 32.50 -18.40 37.67
C THR A 98 31.11 -18.47 38.29
N GLU A 99 31.07 -18.86 39.56
CA GLU A 99 29.89 -18.91 40.43
C GLU A 99 29.55 -17.49 40.92
N ILE A 100 28.26 -17.13 40.91
CA ILE A 100 27.73 -15.85 41.40
C ILE A 100 26.90 -16.11 42.66
N ALA A 101 27.17 -15.27 43.66
CA ALA A 101 26.74 -15.31 45.04
C ALA A 101 25.22 -15.24 45.27
N ASP A 102 24.79 -16.03 46.25
CA ASP A 102 23.66 -15.93 47.18
C ASP A 102 22.65 -14.78 47.00
N ASP A 103 21.52 -15.12 46.39
CA ASP A 103 20.24 -14.40 46.52
C ASP A 103 19.55 -14.77 47.85
N GLN A 104 19.91 -14.08 48.92
CA GLN A 104 19.12 -14.01 50.16
C GLN A 104 18.49 -12.63 50.25
N ASP A 105 17.25 -12.44 49.75
CA ASP A 105 16.29 -11.43 50.27
C ASP A 105 14.98 -11.39 49.45
N LEU A 106 14.31 -12.53 49.23
CA LEU A 106 12.99 -12.57 48.56
C LEU A 106 11.86 -13.27 49.34
N THR A 107 12.03 -13.48 50.65
CA THR A 107 11.05 -14.20 51.49
C THR A 107 10.50 -13.39 52.66
N MET A 108 10.32 -12.07 52.50
CA MET A 108 9.76 -11.24 53.59
C MET A 108 8.76 -10.16 53.16
N ALA A 109 8.08 -10.32 52.02
CA ALA A 109 7.13 -9.33 51.51
C ALA A 109 5.64 -9.74 51.60
N ILE A 110 5.26 -10.72 52.43
CA ILE A 110 3.85 -11.18 52.53
C ILE A 110 3.22 -11.07 53.93
N VAL A 111 3.97 -10.82 55.00
CA VAL A 111 3.37 -10.78 56.34
C VAL A 111 3.59 -9.40 56.96
N ASN A 112 2.54 -8.59 56.96
CA ASN A 112 2.09 -7.74 58.08
C ASN A 112 1.07 -6.69 57.61
N ALA A 113 -0.17 -7.12 57.37
CA ALA A 113 -1.31 -6.21 57.44
C ALA A 113 -1.47 -5.74 58.90
N LYS A 114 -0.75 -4.68 59.28
CA LYS A 114 -0.84 -4.08 60.61
C LYS A 114 -2.27 -3.66 60.86
N THR A 115 -2.88 -4.23 61.91
CA THR A 115 -4.14 -3.73 62.47
C THR A 115 -3.98 -2.25 62.81
N ILE A 116 -4.77 -1.41 62.15
CA ILE A 116 -4.65 0.05 62.24
C ILE A 116 -5.09 0.47 63.64
N LYS A 117 -4.12 0.65 64.55
CA LYS A 117 -4.36 1.21 65.88
C LYS A 117 -4.98 2.61 65.73
N ARG A 118 -6.04 2.91 66.50
CA ARG A 118 -6.71 4.22 66.47
C ARG A 118 -5.71 5.33 66.82
N LYS A 119 -5.46 6.22 65.86
CA LYS A 119 -4.56 7.38 66.03
C LYS A 119 -5.04 8.28 67.17
N THR A 120 -4.10 8.73 68.00
CA THR A 120 -4.37 9.67 69.10
C THR A 120 -4.77 11.05 68.55
N LYS A 121 -5.48 11.85 69.35
CA LYS A 121 -5.97 13.19 68.94
C LYS A 121 -4.81 14.12 68.52
N GLN A 122 -3.64 13.98 69.15
CA GLN A 122 -2.41 14.70 68.82
C GLN A 122 -1.79 14.24 67.49
N GLN A 123 -1.76 12.93 67.22
CA GLN A 123 -1.31 12.37 65.93
C GLN A 123 -2.23 12.82 64.78
N LYS A 124 -3.55 12.85 64.99
CA LYS A 124 -4.50 13.39 64.01
C LYS A 124 -4.29 14.89 63.73
N ARG A 125 -4.04 15.70 64.76
CA ARG A 125 -3.72 17.14 64.60
C ARG A 125 -2.40 17.35 63.85
N ARG A 126 -1.37 16.55 64.12
CA ARG A 126 -0.08 16.63 63.42
C ARG A 126 -0.21 16.24 61.95
N GLU A 127 -0.94 15.17 61.65
CA GLU A 127 -1.22 14.74 60.27
C GLU A 127 -2.04 15.77 59.49
N LEU A 128 -3.02 16.41 60.14
CA LEU A 128 -3.83 17.46 59.52
C LEU A 128 -2.97 18.69 59.17
N ARG A 129 -2.07 19.11 60.08
CA ARG A 129 -1.09 20.18 59.81
C ARG A 129 -0.12 19.81 58.68
N GLU A 130 0.38 18.58 58.64
CA GLU A 130 1.26 18.12 57.56
C GLU A 130 0.53 18.06 56.21
N LYS A 131 -0.75 17.67 56.19
CA LYS A 131 -1.60 17.72 55.00
C LYS A 131 -1.85 19.15 54.52
N GLU A 132 -2.12 20.09 55.43
CA GLU A 132 -2.28 21.51 55.10
C GLU A 132 -0.99 22.12 54.55
N ILE A 133 0.15 21.83 55.16
CA ILE A 133 1.47 22.27 54.66
C ILE A 133 1.75 21.70 53.27
N LYS A 134 1.45 20.42 53.03
CA LYS A 134 1.59 19.80 51.71
C LYS A 134 0.68 20.47 50.67
N LYS A 135 -0.60 20.67 51.01
CA LYS A 135 -1.56 21.34 50.14
C LYS A 135 -1.13 22.77 49.80
N ARG A 136 -0.60 23.50 50.77
CA ARG A 136 -0.05 24.86 50.55
C ARG A 136 1.17 24.82 49.63
N LYS A 137 2.11 23.90 49.86
CA LYS A 137 3.27 23.71 48.97
C LYS A 137 2.87 23.34 47.54
N GLU A 138 1.84 22.53 47.36
CA GLU A 138 1.29 22.19 46.05
C GLU A 138 0.65 23.41 45.38
N GLN A 139 -0.12 24.21 46.13
CA GLN A 139 -0.68 25.47 45.64
C GLN A 139 0.42 26.44 45.23
N ASP A 140 1.44 26.64 46.06
CA ASP A 140 2.60 27.50 45.76
C ASP A 140 3.39 26.99 44.54
N LYS A 141 3.49 25.66 44.37
CA LYS A 141 4.09 25.07 43.17
C LYS A 141 3.25 25.35 41.93
N LEU A 142 1.93 25.24 42.02
CA LEU A 142 1.01 25.52 40.91
C LEU A 142 1.00 27.01 40.54
N THR A 143 1.05 27.93 41.50
CA THR A 143 1.15 29.37 41.22
C THR A 143 2.48 29.69 40.53
N ARG A 144 3.60 29.16 41.02
CA ARG A 144 4.92 29.30 40.36
C ARG A 144 4.92 28.75 38.93
N ILE A 145 4.26 27.62 38.68
CA ILE A 145 4.13 27.08 37.31
C ILE A 145 3.32 28.02 36.43
N LYS A 146 2.24 28.61 36.94
CA LYS A 146 1.42 29.59 36.20
C LYS A 146 2.20 30.86 35.88
N GLU A 147 2.92 31.41 36.87
CA GLU A 147 3.80 32.57 36.71
C GLU A 147 4.89 32.29 35.66
N ASN A 148 5.54 31.11 35.73
CA ASN A 148 6.51 30.68 34.73
C ASN A 148 5.88 30.49 33.33
N GLY A 149 4.59 30.15 33.26
CA GLY A 149 3.82 30.06 32.03
C GLY A 149 3.66 31.40 31.32
N VAL A 150 3.57 32.51 32.07
CA VAL A 150 3.45 33.87 31.51
C VAL A 150 4.66 34.21 30.62
N TYR A 151 5.87 33.85 31.07
CA TYR A 151 7.09 34.06 30.29
C TYR A 151 7.17 33.21 29.02
N ARG A 152 6.40 32.10 28.95
CA ARG A 152 6.34 31.22 27.78
C ARG A 152 5.25 31.61 26.78
N ILE A 153 4.40 32.60 27.06
CA ILE A 153 3.27 32.97 26.19
C ILE A 153 3.73 33.21 24.75
N LYS A 154 4.80 33.98 24.54
CA LYS A 154 5.33 34.27 23.20
C LYS A 154 5.82 33.02 22.44
N ALA A 155 6.40 32.05 23.17
CA ALA A 155 6.82 30.78 22.59
C ALA A 155 5.59 29.94 22.20
N ILE A 156 4.58 29.90 23.07
CA ILE A 156 3.31 29.20 22.81
C ILE A 156 2.60 29.83 21.60
N GLU A 157 2.53 31.15 21.49
CA GLU A 157 1.94 31.84 20.34
C GLU A 157 2.67 31.49 19.03
N LYS A 158 4.01 31.47 19.04
CA LYS A 158 4.79 31.05 17.88
C LYS A 158 4.51 29.60 17.51
N GLU A 159 4.50 28.70 18.49
CA GLU A 159 4.17 27.28 18.27
C GLU A 159 2.76 27.08 17.72
N LEU A 160 1.78 27.85 18.23
CA LEU A 160 0.40 27.82 17.74
C LEU A 160 0.32 28.32 16.29
N ASN A 161 0.96 29.45 15.96
CA ASN A 161 0.99 29.99 14.60
C ASN A 161 1.63 29.00 13.62
N GLU A 162 2.78 28.42 13.96
CA GLU A 162 3.44 27.40 13.12
C GLU A 162 2.56 26.15 12.95
N ARG A 163 1.86 25.74 14.02
CA ARG A 163 0.95 24.61 13.98
C ARG A 163 -0.26 24.90 13.09
N GLU A 164 -0.84 26.10 13.18
CA GLU A 164 -1.94 26.55 12.34
C GLU A 164 -1.53 26.61 10.87
N GLN A 165 -0.36 27.19 10.56
CA GLN A 165 0.21 27.21 9.21
C GLN A 165 0.37 25.78 8.66
N ARG A 166 0.96 24.87 9.43
CA ARG A 166 1.10 23.45 9.04
C ARG A 166 -0.25 22.77 8.80
N ILE A 167 -1.27 23.06 9.61
CA ILE A 167 -2.63 22.52 9.43
C ILE A 167 -3.25 23.03 8.12
N VAL A 168 -3.11 24.33 7.84
CA VAL A 168 -3.62 24.97 6.62
C VAL A 168 -2.93 24.39 5.39
N GLU A 169 -1.60 24.29 5.39
CA GLU A 169 -0.84 23.68 4.29
C GLU A 169 -1.24 22.23 4.06
N ARG A 170 -1.37 21.43 5.13
CA ARG A 170 -1.82 20.05 5.03
C ARG A 170 -3.26 19.96 4.53
N ALA A 171 -4.13 20.91 4.85
CA ALA A 171 -5.49 20.97 4.31
C ALA A 171 -5.47 21.28 2.81
N LYS A 172 -4.68 22.26 2.36
CA LYS A 172 -4.50 22.60 0.93
C LYS A 172 -3.96 21.40 0.15
N LEU A 173 -2.94 20.72 0.68
CA LEU A 173 -2.37 19.53 0.04
C LEU A 173 -3.40 18.40 -0.07
N ARG A 174 -4.20 18.18 0.97
CA ARG A 174 -5.29 17.18 0.95
C ARG A 174 -6.35 17.53 -0.10
N GLN A 175 -6.72 18.80 -0.22
CA GLN A 175 -7.66 19.25 -1.25
C GLN A 175 -7.09 19.07 -2.66
N ALA A 176 -5.84 19.46 -2.90
CA ALA A 176 -5.18 19.27 -4.18
C ALA A 176 -5.11 17.78 -4.59
N LYS A 177 -4.67 16.91 -3.67
CA LYS A 177 -4.64 15.45 -3.90
C LYS A 177 -6.04 14.88 -4.12
N HIS A 178 -7.05 15.40 -3.42
CA HIS A 178 -8.43 14.97 -3.62
C HIS A 178 -8.93 15.32 -5.03
N ILE A 179 -8.68 16.54 -5.50
CA ILE A 179 -9.04 16.98 -6.85
C ILE A 179 -8.29 16.14 -7.89
N GLU A 180 -6.98 15.94 -7.73
CA GLU A 180 -6.17 15.12 -8.62
C GLU A 180 -6.69 13.65 -8.69
N SER A 181 -7.10 13.10 -7.54
CA SER A 181 -7.69 11.76 -7.46
C SER A 181 -9.02 11.64 -8.21
N LEU A 182 -9.76 12.73 -8.47
CA LEU A 182 -11.01 12.69 -9.23
C LEU A 182 -10.79 12.57 -10.74
N TYR A 183 -9.60 12.92 -11.22
CA TYR A 183 -9.19 12.76 -12.62
C TYR A 183 -8.48 11.42 -12.90
N LYS A 184 -8.05 10.71 -11.86
CA LYS A 184 -7.34 9.44 -11.98
C LYS A 184 -8.28 8.25 -11.73
N PRO A 185 -8.10 7.13 -12.45
CA PRO A 185 -8.83 5.90 -12.17
C PRO A 185 -8.44 5.37 -10.78
N LYS A 186 -9.44 4.96 -10.00
CA LYS A 186 -9.28 4.36 -8.68
C LYS A 186 -9.31 2.84 -8.79
N ARG A 187 -8.58 2.18 -7.88
CA ARG A 187 -8.63 0.73 -7.75
C ARG A 187 -9.87 0.32 -6.94
N LEU A 188 -10.96 0.02 -7.63
CA LEU A 188 -12.20 -0.47 -7.02
C LEU A 188 -12.19 -1.97 -6.71
N SER A 189 -11.44 -2.77 -7.48
CA SER A 189 -11.36 -4.23 -7.33
C SER A 189 -9.91 -4.70 -7.11
N ARG A 190 -9.72 -6.04 -7.12
CA ARG A 190 -8.38 -6.63 -7.11
C ARG A 190 -7.55 -6.21 -8.33
N HIS A 191 -8.19 -5.98 -9.48
CA HIS A 191 -7.52 -5.71 -10.74
C HIS A 191 -7.29 -4.21 -10.92
N HIS A 192 -6.15 -3.84 -11.51
CA HIS A 192 -5.87 -2.45 -11.85
C HIS A 192 -6.59 -2.05 -13.15
N PHE A 193 -6.77 -0.75 -13.36
CA PHE A 193 -7.27 -0.27 -14.64
C PHE A 193 -6.12 -0.24 -15.65
N GLU A 194 -6.34 -0.91 -16.77
CA GLU A 194 -5.44 -0.94 -17.91
C GLU A 194 -6.04 -0.06 -19.01
N GLU A 195 -5.28 0.94 -19.43
CA GLU A 195 -5.64 1.81 -20.55
C GLU A 195 -5.62 1.02 -21.86
N THR A 196 -6.60 1.30 -22.72
CA THR A 196 -6.61 0.73 -24.06
C THR A 196 -5.58 1.44 -24.93
N PRO A 197 -4.80 0.71 -25.75
CA PRO A 197 -3.90 1.33 -26.71
C PRO A 197 -4.71 2.18 -27.68
N ILE A 198 -4.10 3.26 -28.15
CA ILE A 198 -4.74 4.19 -29.07
C ILE A 198 -4.82 3.52 -30.45
N GLU A 199 -6.02 3.53 -31.04
CA GLU A 199 -6.26 3.05 -32.40
C GLU A 199 -5.80 4.14 -33.38
N LEU A 200 -4.82 3.83 -34.24
CA LEU A 200 -4.24 4.76 -35.21
C LEU A 200 -3.94 4.05 -36.54
N ASN A 201 -4.02 4.79 -37.63
CA ASN A 201 -3.69 4.26 -38.97
C ASN A 201 -2.18 4.34 -39.21
N LEU A 202 -1.61 3.32 -39.85
CA LEU A 202 -0.21 3.37 -40.30
C LEU A 202 -0.06 4.23 -41.56
N PRO A 203 1.17 4.67 -41.92
CA PRO A 203 1.38 5.53 -43.10
C PRO A 203 0.87 4.91 -44.40
N SER A 204 0.93 3.57 -44.52
CA SER A 204 0.42 2.82 -45.68
C SER A 204 -1.11 2.75 -45.75
N GLU A 205 -1.79 3.01 -44.64
CA GLU A 205 -3.24 2.84 -44.47
C GLU A 205 -4.00 4.16 -44.50
N ILE A 206 -3.30 5.28 -44.25
CA ILE A 206 -3.82 6.62 -44.47
C ILE A 206 -4.05 6.78 -45.97
N SER A 207 -5.32 6.90 -46.33
CA SER A 207 -5.76 7.22 -47.69
C SER A 207 -6.44 8.58 -47.66
N GLY A 208 -6.64 9.22 -48.82
CA GLY A 208 -7.38 10.49 -48.93
C GLY A 208 -8.87 10.35 -49.28
N SER A 209 -9.38 9.13 -49.53
CA SER A 209 -10.78 8.80 -49.83
C SER A 209 -11.50 7.95 -48.77
N LEU A 210 -12.58 8.48 -48.17
CA LEU A 210 -13.41 7.76 -47.17
C LEU A 210 -13.89 6.36 -47.62
N ARG A 211 -13.93 6.09 -48.93
CA ARG A 211 -14.32 4.78 -49.48
C ARG A 211 -13.28 3.69 -49.23
N SER A 212 -12.00 4.05 -49.12
CA SER A 212 -10.89 3.13 -48.83
C SER A 212 -10.52 3.08 -47.35
N LEU A 213 -11.22 3.82 -46.49
CA LEU A 213 -10.98 3.81 -45.06
C LEU A 213 -11.32 2.44 -44.47
N LYS A 214 -10.33 1.82 -43.84
CA LYS A 214 -10.57 0.67 -42.97
C LYS A 214 -11.13 1.18 -41.65
N THR A 215 -12.35 0.76 -41.32
CA THR A 215 -12.91 1.06 -40.00
C THR A 215 -12.27 0.13 -38.98
N GLU A 216 -11.51 0.70 -38.07
CA GLU A 216 -10.92 -0.03 -36.95
C GLU A 216 -11.62 0.34 -35.65
N GLY A 217 -11.50 -0.56 -34.67
CA GLY A 217 -11.92 -0.29 -33.31
C GLY A 217 -13.23 -0.90 -32.83
N ASN A 218 -13.37 -0.97 -31.51
CA ASN A 218 -14.57 -1.47 -30.86
C ASN A 218 -15.15 -0.46 -29.86
N PHE A 219 -16.21 0.24 -30.28
CA PHE A 219 -16.90 1.22 -29.45
C PHE A 219 -17.41 0.67 -28.11
N LEU A 220 -17.85 -0.60 -28.06
CA LEU A 220 -18.31 -1.19 -26.80
C LEU A 220 -17.16 -1.33 -25.80
N LYS A 221 -15.96 -1.68 -26.29
CA LYS A 221 -14.75 -1.77 -25.47
C LYS A 221 -14.33 -0.39 -24.96
N ASP A 222 -14.36 0.61 -25.83
CA ASP A 222 -14.09 2.01 -25.45
C ASP A 222 -15.07 2.52 -24.37
N ARG A 223 -16.39 2.35 -24.59
CA ARG A 223 -17.41 2.74 -23.59
C ARG A 223 -17.23 2.01 -22.27
N TYR A 224 -16.95 0.70 -22.31
CA TYR A 224 -16.70 -0.08 -21.11
C TYR A 224 -15.47 0.43 -20.35
N LYS A 225 -14.38 0.77 -21.05
CA LYS A 225 -13.16 1.31 -20.46
C LYS A 225 -13.34 2.74 -19.94
N SER A 226 -14.11 3.58 -20.63
CA SER A 226 -14.53 4.90 -20.14
C SER A 226 -15.33 4.81 -18.83
N LEU A 227 -16.23 3.83 -18.70
CA LEU A 227 -16.98 3.59 -17.45
C LEU A 227 -16.06 3.15 -16.31
N GLN A 228 -15.03 2.35 -16.61
CA GLN A 228 -14.00 1.96 -15.64
C GLN A 228 -13.13 3.15 -15.23
N LYS A 229 -12.64 3.95 -16.18
CA LYS A 229 -11.81 5.12 -15.92
C LYS A 229 -12.53 6.17 -15.06
N ARG A 230 -13.84 6.31 -15.26
CA ARG A 230 -14.74 7.16 -14.47
C ARG A 230 -15.16 6.58 -13.11
N ASN A 231 -14.64 5.41 -12.72
CA ASN A 231 -14.97 4.75 -11.46
C ASN A 231 -16.47 4.44 -11.30
N LEU A 232 -17.21 4.26 -12.41
CA LEU A 232 -18.63 3.87 -12.42
C LEU A 232 -18.77 2.35 -12.36
N ILE A 233 -17.86 1.65 -13.05
CA ILE A 233 -17.78 0.20 -13.09
C ILE A 233 -16.38 -0.20 -12.62
N GLU A 234 -16.29 -1.26 -11.82
CA GLU A 234 -15.00 -1.80 -11.41
C GLU A 234 -14.32 -2.61 -12.53
N THR A 235 -13.01 -2.75 -12.42
CA THR A 235 -12.19 -3.58 -13.31
C THR A 235 -12.40 -5.06 -12.99
N ARG A 236 -12.75 -5.87 -14.00
CA ARG A 236 -12.97 -7.31 -13.85
C ARG A 236 -12.35 -8.09 -15.01
N ILE A 237 -11.99 -9.34 -14.74
CA ILE A 237 -11.55 -10.32 -15.75
C ILE A 237 -12.65 -11.36 -15.92
N LEU A 238 -12.77 -11.91 -17.14
CA LEU A 238 -13.68 -13.02 -17.42
C LEU A 238 -13.34 -14.21 -16.51
N GLN A 239 -14.32 -14.66 -15.72
CA GLN A 239 -14.16 -15.84 -14.88
C GLN A 239 -14.53 -17.09 -15.67
N ASN A 240 -13.53 -17.92 -15.93
CA ASN A 240 -13.75 -19.23 -16.53
C ASN A 240 -14.29 -20.20 -15.48
N HIS A 241 -15.39 -20.89 -15.80
CA HIS A 241 -15.95 -21.90 -14.92
C HIS A 241 -15.08 -23.16 -14.93
N LYS A 242 -14.20 -23.29 -13.93
CA LYS A 242 -13.39 -24.49 -13.69
C LYS A 242 -13.89 -25.21 -12.45
N ARG A 243 -14.21 -26.50 -12.59
CA ARG A 243 -14.58 -27.33 -11.44
C ARG A 243 -13.34 -27.69 -10.65
N LYS A 244 -13.44 -27.64 -9.32
CA LYS A 244 -12.39 -28.11 -8.41
C LYS A 244 -12.16 -29.62 -8.56
N TYR A 245 -13.23 -30.38 -8.72
CA TYR A 245 -13.19 -31.84 -8.84
C TYR A 245 -13.76 -32.31 -10.18
N LYS A 246 -13.18 -33.40 -10.71
CA LYS A 246 -13.71 -34.06 -11.90
C LYS A 246 -15.12 -34.59 -11.59
N ARG A 247 -16.06 -34.40 -12.52
CA ARG A 247 -17.40 -34.98 -12.39
C ARG A 247 -17.28 -36.49 -12.56
N ARG A 248 -17.75 -37.26 -11.57
CA ARG A 248 -17.89 -38.70 -11.70
C ARG A 248 -18.93 -38.99 -12.80
N THR A 249 -18.49 -39.67 -13.85
CA THR A 249 -19.36 -40.14 -14.93
C THR A 249 -19.55 -41.63 -14.78
N GLU A 250 -20.80 -42.07 -14.67
CA GLU A 250 -21.16 -43.48 -14.60
C GLU A 250 -22.08 -43.82 -15.75
N ILE A 251 -21.88 -45.00 -16.34
CA ILE A 251 -22.81 -45.55 -17.31
C ILE A 251 -24.05 -45.99 -16.54
N LYS A 252 -25.21 -45.46 -16.94
CA LYS A 252 -26.49 -45.84 -16.33
C LYS A 252 -26.67 -47.36 -16.45
N ARG A 253 -27.21 -47.99 -15.41
CA ARG A 253 -27.38 -49.47 -15.30
C ARG A 253 -28.02 -50.11 -16.55
N ARG A 254 -28.92 -49.39 -17.24
CA ARG A 254 -29.63 -49.87 -18.44
C ARG A 254 -28.73 -50.02 -19.68
N HIS A 255 -27.62 -49.28 -19.75
CA HIS A 255 -26.66 -49.31 -20.85
C HIS A 255 -25.39 -50.09 -20.50
N LYS A 256 -25.35 -50.72 -19.31
CA LYS A 256 -24.26 -51.59 -18.91
C LYS A 256 -24.55 -52.99 -19.45
N GLU A 257 -23.64 -53.57 -20.22
CA GLU A 257 -23.78 -54.94 -20.72
C GLU A 257 -24.03 -55.90 -19.55
N LYS A 258 -25.08 -56.73 -19.70
CA LYS A 258 -25.36 -57.81 -18.75
C LYS A 258 -24.39 -58.94 -19.07
N LYS A 259 -23.38 -59.14 -18.21
CA LYS A 259 -22.67 -60.41 -18.11
C LYS A 259 -23.55 -61.44 -17.41
#